data_AF-A0A9Q3ZAB4-F1
#
_entry.id   AF-A0A9Q3ZAB4-F1
#
_cell.length_a   1.000
_cell.length_b   1.000
_cell.length_c   1.000
_cell.angle_alpha   90.00
_cell.angle_beta   90.00
_cell.angle_gamma   90.00
#
_symmetry.space_group_name_H-M   'P 1'
#
loop_
_entity.id
_entity.type
_entity.pdbx_description
1 polymer ?
#
loop_
_entity_poly.entity_id
_entity_poly.type
_entity_poly.pdbx_seq_one_letter_code
_entity_poly.pdbx_strand_id
1 'polypeptide(L)'
;MPPKKAKARQKTAPARARVTRVIMACGTCDADERTAEIVDGLCRECRVGLALETQDGTPVPVVPQTFLSGPAPDVVDVARWAAEVREAGGLRSKAGRRR
;
A
#
# COMPACT_ATOMS: atom_id res chain seq x y z
N MET A 1 -52.24 51.69 -21.28
CA MET A 1 -51.06 52.01 -20.46
C MET A 1 -50.25 50.72 -20.30
N PRO A 2 -48.96 50.66 -20.68
CA PRO A 2 -48.20 49.42 -20.55
C PRO A 2 -47.86 49.17 -19.07
N PRO A 3 -47.88 47.90 -18.61
CA PRO A 3 -47.64 47.60 -17.21
C PRO A 3 -46.20 47.96 -16.81
N LYS A 4 -46.04 48.65 -15.68
CA LYS A 4 -44.74 48.95 -15.08
C LYS A 4 -44.05 47.62 -14.74
N LYS A 5 -42.90 47.36 -15.35
CA LYS A 5 -42.05 46.21 -15.01
C LYS A 5 -41.70 46.27 -13.53
N ALA A 6 -42.15 45.28 -12.76
CA ALA A 6 -41.72 45.14 -11.37
C ALA A 6 -40.19 44.97 -11.37
N LYS A 7 -39.49 45.79 -10.57
CA LYS A 7 -38.06 45.58 -10.33
C LYS A 7 -37.93 44.30 -9.51
N ALA A 8 -37.77 43.16 -10.19
CA ALA A 8 -37.39 41.92 -9.54
C ALA A 8 -36.10 42.19 -8.76
N ARG A 9 -36.19 42.14 -7.42
CA ARG A 9 -35.01 42.18 -6.56
C ARG A 9 -34.12 41.02 -7.00
N GLN A 10 -33.00 41.33 -7.66
CA GLN A 10 -31.99 40.34 -7.99
C GLN A 10 -31.60 39.65 -6.68
N LYS A 11 -31.76 38.33 -6.62
CA LYS A 11 -31.31 37.54 -5.48
C LYS A 11 -29.83 37.86 -5.26
N THR A 12 -29.49 38.26 -4.04
CA THR A 12 -28.12 38.52 -3.59
C THR A 12 -27.22 37.38 -4.08
N ALA A 13 -26.07 37.72 -4.67
CA ALA A 13 -25.14 36.75 -5.24
C ALA A 13 -24.95 35.52 -4.32
N PRO A 14 -24.86 34.30 -4.87
CA PRO A 14 -24.79 33.08 -4.06
C PRO A 14 -23.66 33.21 -3.05
N ALA A 15 -23.99 33.04 -1.76
CA ALA A 15 -23.00 33.06 -0.69
C ALA A 15 -21.89 32.07 -1.06
N ARG A 16 -20.66 32.56 -1.20
CA ARG A 16 -19.52 31.69 -1.48
C ARG A 16 -19.30 30.80 -0.28
N ALA A 17 -19.54 29.50 -0.44
CA ALA A 17 -19.20 28.51 0.57
C ALA A 17 -17.70 28.63 0.88
N ARG A 18 -17.35 28.62 2.17
CA ARG A 18 -15.97 28.61 2.63
C ARG A 18 -15.73 27.32 3.40
N VAL A 19 -14.63 26.65 3.11
CA VAL A 19 -14.16 25.53 3.93
C VAL A 19 -13.62 26.11 5.22
N THR A 20 -14.28 25.84 6.34
CA THR A 20 -13.87 26.31 7.67
C THR A 20 -12.95 25.31 8.37
N ARG A 21 -13.05 24.03 8.00
CA ARG A 21 -12.27 22.94 8.59
C ARG A 21 -12.17 21.77 7.60
N VAL A 22 -11.07 21.02 7.71
CA VAL A 22 -10.87 19.71 7.10
C VAL A 22 -10.76 18.70 8.24
N ILE A 23 -11.41 17.56 8.10
CA ILE A 23 -11.44 16.47 9.09
C ILE A 23 -11.12 15.19 8.34
N MET A 24 -10.19 14.39 8.86
CA MET A 24 -9.93 13.06 8.30
C MET A 24 -11.02 12.09 8.74
N ALA A 25 -11.44 11.21 7.82
CA ALA A 25 -12.39 10.15 8.10
C ALA A 25 -11.78 8.80 7.71
N CYS A 26 -12.16 7.75 8.44
CA CYS A 26 -11.84 6.38 8.10
C CYS A 26 -12.44 6.04 6.73
N GLY A 27 -11.62 5.55 5.80
CA GLY A 27 -12.07 5.19 4.46
C GLY A 27 -13.01 3.97 4.37
N THR A 28 -13.38 3.36 5.51
CA THR A 28 -14.27 2.19 5.55
C THR A 28 -15.57 2.44 6.31
N CYS A 29 -15.49 2.99 7.53
CA CYS A 29 -16.67 3.20 8.38
C CYS A 29 -17.08 4.67 8.51
N ASP A 30 -16.38 5.60 7.83
CA ASP A 30 -16.60 7.04 7.87
C ASP A 30 -16.52 7.69 9.27
N ALA A 31 -16.02 6.96 10.27
CA ALA A 31 -15.69 7.53 11.57
C ALA A 31 -14.64 8.63 11.40
N ASP A 32 -14.90 9.79 12.01
CA ASP A 32 -14.02 10.95 11.87
C ASP A 32 -12.91 10.97 12.94
N GLU A 33 -11.84 11.72 12.69
CA GLU A 33 -10.67 11.77 13.58
C GLU A 33 -10.98 12.27 15.01
N ARG A 34 -12.16 12.84 15.25
CA ARG A 34 -12.61 13.28 16.57
C ARG A 34 -13.33 12.17 17.33
N THR A 35 -13.80 11.14 16.63
CA THR A 35 -14.50 9.98 17.23
C THR A 35 -13.63 8.74 17.27
N ALA A 36 -12.65 8.61 16.37
CA ALA A 36 -11.72 7.48 16.32
C ALA A 36 -10.30 7.92 15.91
N GLU A 37 -9.29 7.21 16.41
CA GLU A 37 -7.91 7.39 15.94
C GLU A 37 -7.75 6.80 14.55
N ILE A 38 -7.28 7.63 13.60
CA ILE A 38 -7.09 7.25 12.20
C ILE A 38 -5.60 7.01 11.94
N VAL A 39 -5.24 5.79 11.54
CA VAL A 39 -3.87 5.36 11.20
C VAL A 39 -3.85 4.89 9.75
N ASP A 40 -3.02 5.51 8.92
CA ASP A 40 -2.96 5.31 7.45
C ASP A 40 -4.33 5.39 6.76
N GLY A 41 -5.21 6.28 7.21
CA GLY A 41 -6.53 6.50 6.62
C GLY A 41 -7.64 5.55 7.09
N LEU A 42 -7.36 4.67 8.06
CA LEU A 42 -8.34 3.76 8.64
C LEU A 42 -8.36 3.85 10.16
N CYS A 43 -9.53 3.70 10.78
CA CYS A 43 -9.58 3.56 12.24
C CYS A 43 -9.03 2.21 12.69
N ARG A 44 -8.57 2.12 13.95
CA ARG A 44 -8.02 0.87 14.52
C ARG A 44 -8.95 -0.34 14.36
N GLU A 45 -10.25 -0.16 14.57
CA GLU A 45 -11.23 -1.24 14.43
C GLU A 45 -11.28 -1.78 12.99
N CYS A 46 -11.30 -0.90 11.98
CA CYS A 46 -11.27 -1.31 10.58
C CYS A 46 -9.93 -1.94 10.18
N ARG A 47 -8.81 -1.50 10.76
CA ARG A 47 -7.50 -2.14 10.52
C ARG A 47 -7.46 -3.57 11.02
N VAL A 48 -8.04 -3.84 12.18
CA VAL A 48 -8.19 -5.21 12.71
C VAL A 48 -9.17 -6.02 11.86
N GLY A 49 -10.32 -5.45 11.51
CA GLY A 49 -11.34 -6.11 10.68
C GLY A 49 -10.84 -6.49 9.28
N LEU A 50 -9.90 -5.73 8.72
CA LEU A 50 -9.26 -5.99 7.42
C LEU A 50 -7.97 -6.82 7.54
N ALA A 51 -7.64 -7.32 8.73
CA ALA A 51 -6.41 -8.06 9.01
C ALA A 51 -5.12 -7.32 8.63
N LEU A 52 -5.12 -5.98 8.70
CA LEU A 52 -3.93 -5.13 8.54
C LEU A 52 -3.16 -5.02 9.86
N GLU A 53 -3.85 -5.15 10.99
CA GLU A 53 -3.29 -5.17 12.33
C GLU A 53 -3.93 -6.27 13.18
N THR A 54 -3.19 -6.78 14.16
CA THR A 54 -3.73 -7.63 15.22
C THR A 54 -4.52 -6.80 16.23
N GLN A 55 -5.32 -7.46 17.09
CA GLN A 55 -6.01 -6.78 18.19
C GLN A 55 -5.05 -6.03 19.13
N ASP A 56 -3.80 -6.47 19.23
CA ASP A 56 -2.74 -5.82 20.02
C ASP A 56 -2.06 -4.64 19.29
N GLY A 57 -2.54 -4.29 18.09
CA GLY A 57 -1.98 -3.23 17.25
C GLY A 57 -0.66 -3.61 16.57
N THR A 58 -0.37 -4.90 16.42
CA THR A 58 0.81 -5.36 15.68
C THR A 58 0.48 -5.40 14.18
N PRO A 59 1.23 -4.72 13.31
CA PRO A 59 1.02 -4.78 11.87
C PRO A 59 1.15 -6.21 11.34
N VAL A 60 0.16 -6.65 10.56
CA VAL A 60 0.21 -7.93 9.86
C VAL A 60 0.98 -7.72 8.55
N PRO A 61 1.99 -8.54 8.24
CA PRO A 61 2.73 -8.40 7.00
C PRO A 61 1.81 -8.63 5.79
N VAL A 62 1.82 -7.67 4.87
CA VAL A 62 1.02 -7.69 3.62
C VAL A 62 1.28 -8.95 2.78
N VAL A 63 2.52 -9.47 2.88
CA VAL A 63 2.95 -10.70 2.21
C VAL A 63 3.27 -11.73 3.28
N PRO A 64 2.56 -12.88 3.33
CA PRO A 64 2.90 -13.94 4.26
C PRO A 64 4.36 -14.38 4.06
N GLN A 65 5.03 -14.73 5.16
CA GLN A 65 6.44 -15.16 5.15
C GLN A 65 6.71 -16.31 4.18
N THR A 66 5.72 -17.15 3.90
CA THR A 66 5.80 -18.24 2.92
C THR A 66 6.00 -17.77 1.48
N PHE A 67 5.59 -16.54 1.15
CA PHE A 67 5.77 -15.93 -0.17
C PHE A 67 6.99 -15.00 -0.23
N LEU A 68 7.52 -14.60 0.93
CA LEU A 68 8.79 -13.90 0.98
C LEU A 68 9.91 -14.89 0.69
N SER A 69 10.87 -14.48 -0.13
CA SER A 69 12.09 -15.25 -0.30
C SER A 69 12.74 -15.35 1.09
N GLY A 70 12.87 -16.57 1.62
CA GLY A 70 13.63 -16.80 2.84
C GLY A 70 15.07 -16.29 2.69
N PRO A 71 15.87 -16.26 3.77
CA PRO A 71 17.30 -16.01 3.64
C PRO A 71 17.82 -16.91 2.52
N ALA A 72 18.47 -16.32 1.51
CA ALA A 72 18.99 -17.08 0.40
C ALA A 72 19.76 -18.26 1.00
N PRO A 73 19.42 -19.52 0.68
CA PRO A 73 20.19 -20.65 1.18
C PRO A 73 21.64 -20.36 0.84
N ASP A 74 22.54 -20.47 1.84
CA ASP A 74 23.97 -20.16 1.76
C ASP A 74 24.43 -20.30 0.33
N VAL A 75 24.70 -19.16 -0.34
CA VAL A 75 24.82 -19.06 -1.80
C VAL A 75 25.54 -20.31 -2.27
N VAL A 76 24.78 -21.28 -2.78
CA VAL A 76 25.38 -22.50 -3.29
C VAL A 76 26.28 -21.97 -4.36
N ASP A 77 27.59 -22.20 -4.22
CA ASP A 77 28.53 -21.81 -5.25
C ASP A 77 28.18 -22.65 -6.48
N VAL A 78 27.25 -22.10 -7.28
CA VAL A 78 26.65 -22.76 -8.44
C VAL A 78 27.77 -23.05 -9.43
N ALA A 79 28.83 -22.26 -9.45
CA ALA A 79 30.00 -22.51 -10.28
C ALA A 79 30.76 -23.76 -9.81
N ARG A 80 30.97 -23.92 -8.49
CA ARG A 80 31.58 -25.14 -7.92
C ARG A 80 30.72 -26.37 -8.16
N TRP A 81 29.43 -26.31 -7.83
CA TRP A 81 28.51 -27.44 -8.03
C TRP A 81 28.39 -27.81 -9.51
N ALA A 82 28.28 -26.84 -10.41
CA ALA A 82 28.25 -27.10 -11.85
C ALA A 82 29.59 -27.56 -12.43
N ALA A 83 30.71 -27.37 -11.74
CA ALA A 83 32.00 -27.97 -12.10
C ALA A 83 32.03 -29.46 -11.71
N GLU A 84 31.62 -29.79 -10.48
CA GLU A 84 31.53 -31.16 -9.96
C GLU A 84 30.60 -32.04 -10.83
N VAL A 85 29.41 -31.53 -11.17
CA VAL A 85 28.45 -32.27 -12.03
C VAL A 85 29.00 -32.47 -13.45
N ARG A 86 29.73 -31.50 -14.00
CA ARG A 86 30.36 -31.64 -15.32
C ARG A 86 31.49 -32.66 -15.29
N GLU A 87 32.32 -32.65 -14.26
CA GLU A 87 33.39 -33.63 -14.08
C GLU A 87 32.82 -35.06 -13.94
N ALA A 88 31.79 -35.24 -13.11
CA ALA A 88 31.07 -36.50 -12.98
C ALA A 88 30.46 -36.99 -14.31
N GLY A 89 30.05 -36.05 -15.16
CA GLY A 89 29.58 -36.31 -16.53
C GLY A 89 30.69 -36.43 -17.59
N GLY A 90 31.98 -36.40 -17.21
CA GLY A 90 33.12 -36.49 -18.13
C GLY A 90 33.34 -35.24 -19.01
N LEU A 91 32.65 -34.13 -18.72
CA LEU A 91 32.76 -32.88 -19.46
C LEU A 91 33.92 -32.03 -18.90
N ARG A 92 34.94 -31.78 -19.71
CA ARG A 92 36.09 -30.96 -19.31
C ARG A 92 35.69 -29.49 -19.10
N SER A 93 36.09 -28.92 -17.97
CA SER A 93 35.99 -27.48 -17.74
C SER A 93 36.98 -26.72 -18.65
N LYS A 94 36.62 -25.50 -19.09
CA LYS A 94 37.43 -24.68 -20.02
C LYS A 94 38.82 -24.29 -19.49
N ALA A 95 39.14 -24.54 -18.21
CA ALA A 95 40.43 -24.20 -17.60
C ALA A 95 41.62 -25.03 -18.12
N GLY A 96 41.37 -26.14 -18.83
CA GLY A 96 42.41 -27.02 -19.37
C GLY A 96 43.02 -26.62 -20.73
N ARG A 97 42.64 -25.47 -21.32
CA ARG A 97 43.24 -25.03 -22.60
C ARG A 97 44.42 -24.08 -22.36
N ARG A 98 45.51 -24.59 -21.79
CA ARG A 98 46.84 -23.97 -21.97
C ARG A 98 47.46 -24.58 -23.24
N ARG A 99 47.96 -23.69 -24.11
CA ARG A 99 48.67 -24.01 -25.35
C ARG A 99 49.84 -24.96 -25.12
#